data_AF-A0A7X8G1V7-F1
#
_entry.id   AF-A0A7X8G1V7-F1
#
_cell.length_a   1.000
_cell.length_b   1.000
_cell.length_c   1.000
_cell.angle_alpha   90.00
_cell.angle_beta   90.00
_cell.angle_gamma   90.00
#
_symmetry.space_group_name_H-M   'P 1'
#
loop_
_entity.id
_entity.type
_entity.pdbx_description
1 polymer ?
#
loop_
_entity_poly.entity_id
_entity_poly.type
_entity_poly.pdbx_seq_one_letter_code
_entity_poly.pdbx_strand_id
1 'polypeptide(L)'
;MVISTKLAIAKDIIEIDGKPCPLEMSAVRLSDVRPWKTPGNCVFHYSDYWKDRYFEKLSNPDTKCYVVDNEFPDEDVTSYIKLVCQCGIVLYGWDIDEVFSDISDKDFLKAISADVENYNFHNYAPRYLASNILILGRILSFKETKRILSKYDAGLWMISHVPVI
;
A
#
# COMPACT_ATOMS: atom_id res chain seq x y z
N MET A 1 -3.58 -7.99 -16.43
CA MET A 1 -2.23 -8.57 -16.70
C MET A 1 -2.35 -10.09 -16.74
N VAL A 2 -1.72 -10.80 -17.68
CA VAL A 2 -1.83 -12.27 -17.73
C VAL A 2 -1.02 -12.94 -16.61
N ILE A 3 -1.45 -14.11 -16.14
CA ILE A 3 -0.86 -14.83 -14.99
C ILE A 3 0.64 -15.08 -15.18
N SER A 4 1.07 -15.50 -16.37
CA SER A 4 2.49 -15.76 -16.66
C SER A 4 3.36 -14.51 -16.47
N THR A 5 2.87 -13.33 -16.86
CA THR A 5 3.57 -12.06 -16.64
C THR A 5 3.66 -11.71 -15.15
N LYS A 6 2.58 -11.88 -14.39
CA LYS A 6 2.59 -11.64 -12.94
C LYS A 6 3.62 -12.53 -12.24
N LEU A 7 3.66 -13.82 -12.60
CA LEU A 7 4.61 -14.78 -12.03
C LEU A 7 6.06 -14.47 -12.42
N ALA A 8 6.31 -14.04 -13.65
CA ALA A 8 7.64 -13.63 -14.09
C ALA A 8 8.13 -12.42 -13.28
N ILE A 9 7.31 -11.36 -13.17
CA ILE A 9 7.64 -10.17 -12.37
C ILE A 9 7.88 -10.55 -10.91
N ALA A 10 7.01 -11.36 -10.31
CA ALA A 10 7.16 -11.78 -8.92
C ALA A 10 8.46 -12.57 -8.71
N LYS A 11 8.84 -13.44 -9.64
CA LYS A 11 10.10 -14.18 -9.59
C LYS A 11 11.30 -13.23 -9.55
N ASP A 12 11.31 -12.23 -10.42
CA ASP A 12 12.38 -11.23 -10.49
C ASP A 12 12.46 -10.42 -9.18
N ILE A 13 11.32 -9.98 -8.65
CA ILE A 13 11.26 -9.26 -7.36
C ILE A 13 11.79 -10.14 -6.22
N ILE A 14 11.37 -11.41 -6.15
CA ILE A 14 11.78 -12.35 -5.09
C ILE A 14 13.30 -12.54 -5.06
N GLU A 15 13.98 -12.52 -6.21
CA GLU A 15 15.44 -12.72 -6.30
C GLU A 15 16.22 -11.58 -5.61
N ILE A 16 15.70 -10.36 -5.72
CA ILE A 16 16.32 -9.13 -5.19
C ILE A 16 15.73 -8.65 -3.86
N ASP A 17 14.57 -9.17 -3.46
CA ASP A 17 13.89 -8.79 -2.24
C ASP A 17 14.76 -8.98 -0.99
N GLY A 18 14.75 -7.98 -0.11
CA GLY A 18 15.61 -7.93 1.07
C GLY A 18 17.03 -7.41 0.81
N LYS A 19 17.35 -6.95 -0.41
CA LYS A 19 18.70 -6.49 -0.81
C LYS A 19 18.63 -5.14 -1.54
N PRO A 20 18.85 -3.99 -0.88
CA PRO A 20 19.28 -3.82 0.52
C PRO A 20 18.14 -3.82 1.55
N CYS A 21 16.88 -3.78 1.11
CA CYS A 21 15.71 -3.71 1.97
C CYS A 21 14.54 -4.52 1.39
N PRO A 22 13.49 -4.80 2.20
CA PRO A 22 12.29 -5.46 1.71
C PRO A 22 11.63 -4.66 0.57
N LEU A 23 11.08 -5.38 -0.40
CA LEU A 23 10.38 -4.81 -1.54
C LEU A 23 8.87 -5.01 -1.40
N GLU A 24 8.14 -3.97 -1.81
CA GLU A 24 6.70 -4.02 -2.02
C GLU A 24 6.41 -3.33 -3.36
N MET A 25 5.53 -3.93 -4.17
CA MET A 25 5.17 -3.39 -5.47
C MET A 25 3.69 -3.61 -5.73
N SER A 26 3.00 -2.55 -6.13
CA SER A 26 1.63 -2.59 -6.62
C SER A 26 1.59 -2.03 -8.03
N ALA A 27 0.77 -2.62 -8.90
CA ALA A 27 0.51 -2.12 -10.24
C ALA A 27 -0.98 -1.88 -10.44
N VAL A 28 -1.30 -0.82 -11.18
CA VAL A 28 -2.65 -0.38 -11.55
C VAL A 28 -2.70 -0.15 -13.06
N ARG A 29 -3.91 -0.10 -13.63
CA ARG A 29 -4.06 0.30 -15.04
C ARG A 29 -4.08 1.81 -15.16
N LEU A 30 -3.50 2.32 -16.24
CA LEU A 30 -3.62 3.73 -16.60
C LEU A 30 -5.09 4.18 -16.73
N SER A 31 -5.96 3.31 -17.28
CA SER A 31 -7.40 3.56 -17.40
C SER A 31 -8.14 3.69 -16.07
N ASP A 32 -7.55 3.22 -14.97
CA ASP A 32 -8.16 3.20 -13.64
C ASP A 32 -7.72 4.41 -12.80
N VAL A 33 -6.70 5.16 -13.26
CA VAL A 33 -6.12 6.30 -12.53
C VAL A 33 -6.39 7.66 -13.21
N ARG A 34 -6.94 7.65 -14.43
CA ARG A 34 -7.32 8.86 -15.16
C ARG A 34 -8.56 8.64 -16.04
N PRO A 35 -9.77 9.07 -15.60
CA PRO A 35 -10.06 9.66 -14.28
C PRO A 35 -9.92 8.64 -13.14
N TRP A 36 -9.62 9.10 -11.94
CA TRP A 36 -9.53 8.26 -10.74
C TRP A 36 -10.88 7.62 -10.36
N LYS A 37 -10.83 6.39 -9.84
CA LYS A 37 -11.97 5.64 -9.29
C LYS A 37 -11.63 5.04 -7.93
N THR A 38 -12.53 5.22 -6.96
CA THR A 38 -12.38 4.70 -5.58
C THR A 38 -13.32 3.51 -5.34
N PRO A 39 -12.86 2.39 -4.75
CA PRO A 39 -11.47 2.09 -4.42
C PRO A 39 -10.61 1.84 -5.67
N GLY A 40 -9.30 2.02 -5.53
CA GLY A 40 -8.36 1.69 -6.60
C GLY A 40 -8.45 0.22 -7.00
N ASN A 41 -8.13 -0.10 -8.25
CA ASN A 41 -8.11 -1.47 -8.75
C ASN A 41 -6.66 -1.94 -8.94
N CYS A 42 -6.28 -2.97 -8.19
CA CYS A 42 -4.95 -3.55 -8.23
C CYS A 42 -4.89 -4.68 -9.26
N VAL A 43 -3.90 -4.63 -10.16
CA VAL A 43 -3.68 -5.68 -11.17
C VAL A 43 -2.51 -6.60 -10.85
N PHE A 44 -1.62 -6.19 -9.95
CA PHE A 44 -0.51 -6.97 -9.44
C PHE A 44 -0.08 -6.40 -8.10
N HIS A 45 0.18 -7.28 -7.13
CA HIS A 45 0.72 -6.88 -5.84
C HIS A 45 1.73 -7.91 -5.35
N TYR A 46 2.89 -7.45 -4.93
CA TYR A 46 3.91 -8.21 -4.22
C TYR A 46 4.21 -7.52 -2.90
N SER A 47 4.29 -8.31 -1.84
CA SER A 47 4.82 -7.92 -0.53
C SER A 47 5.35 -9.16 0.20
N ASP A 48 6.12 -8.96 1.28
CA ASP A 48 6.63 -10.03 2.15
C ASP A 48 5.52 -10.99 2.60
N TYR A 49 4.29 -10.49 2.78
CA TYR A 49 3.13 -11.29 3.17
C TYR A 49 2.70 -12.30 2.08
N TRP A 50 2.84 -11.95 0.81
CA TRP A 50 2.43 -12.79 -0.32
C TRP A 50 3.55 -13.70 -0.83
N LYS A 51 4.78 -13.53 -0.36
CA LYS A 51 5.98 -14.21 -0.88
C LYS A 51 5.84 -15.73 -0.93
N ASP A 52 5.41 -16.34 0.17
CA ASP A 52 5.21 -17.80 0.23
C ASP A 52 4.12 -18.28 -0.73
N ARG A 53 3.05 -17.50 -0.91
CA ARG A 53 1.99 -17.81 -1.88
C ARG A 53 2.47 -17.76 -3.33
N TYR A 54 3.40 -16.85 -3.64
CA TYR A 54 4.07 -16.84 -4.92
C TYR A 54 4.95 -18.10 -5.11
N PHE A 55 5.71 -18.52 -4.10
CA PHE A 55 6.50 -19.76 -4.17
C PHE A 55 5.64 -21.01 -4.38
N GLU A 56 4.52 -21.13 -3.65
CA GLU A 56 3.57 -22.22 -3.81
C GLU A 56 2.99 -22.27 -5.25
N LYS A 57 2.59 -21.11 -5.80
CA LYS A 57 2.05 -20.98 -7.15
C LYS A 57 3.08 -21.26 -8.24
N LEU A 58 4.33 -20.83 -8.05
CA LEU A 58 5.44 -21.09 -8.97
C LEU A 58 5.82 -22.58 -9.00
N SER A 59 5.74 -23.26 -7.86
CA SER A 59 6.09 -24.68 -7.73
C SER A 59 4.97 -25.60 -8.20
N ASN A 60 3.72 -25.18 -8.03
CA ASN A 60 2.53 -25.90 -8.47
C ASN A 60 1.52 -24.94 -9.11
N PRO A 61 1.41 -24.93 -10.46
CA PRO A 61 0.51 -24.03 -11.19
C PRO A 61 -0.98 -24.14 -10.80
N ASP A 62 -1.40 -25.30 -10.28
CA ASP A 62 -2.79 -25.55 -9.86
C ASP A 62 -3.13 -24.94 -8.50
N THR A 63 -2.13 -24.53 -7.72
CA THR A 63 -2.34 -23.82 -6.44
C THR A 63 -3.09 -22.52 -6.70
N LYS A 64 -4.09 -22.19 -5.87
CA LYS A 64 -4.77 -20.89 -5.95
C LYS A 64 -3.96 -19.81 -5.23
N CYS A 65 -3.77 -18.67 -5.87
CA CYS A 65 -3.15 -17.49 -5.28
C CYS A 65 -3.94 -16.25 -5.68
N TYR A 66 -4.66 -15.64 -4.74
CA TYR A 66 -5.64 -14.58 -5.03
C TYR A 66 -5.02 -13.41 -5.82
N VAL A 67 -3.86 -12.91 -5.38
CA VAL A 67 -3.16 -11.76 -6.00
C VAL A 67 -2.61 -12.07 -7.40
N VAL A 68 -2.36 -13.35 -7.70
CA VAL A 68 -1.95 -13.80 -9.03
C VAL A 68 -3.17 -14.01 -9.92
N ASP A 69 -4.17 -14.74 -9.41
CA ASP A 69 -5.29 -15.22 -10.18
C ASP A 69 -6.34 -14.13 -10.46
N ASN A 70 -6.32 -13.01 -9.72
CA ASN A 70 -7.33 -11.96 -9.81
C ASN A 70 -6.72 -10.57 -9.99
N GLU A 71 -7.51 -9.68 -10.55
CA GLU A 71 -7.39 -8.25 -10.31
C GLU A 71 -8.49 -7.89 -9.30
N PHE A 72 -8.21 -6.97 -8.39
CA PHE A 72 -9.06 -6.80 -7.22
C PHE A 72 -9.14 -5.32 -6.78
N PRO A 73 -10.31 -4.88 -6.30
CA PRO A 73 -10.42 -3.61 -5.59
C PRO A 73 -9.54 -3.62 -4.34
N ASP A 74 -8.82 -2.53 -4.11
CA ASP A 74 -7.87 -2.38 -3.02
C ASP A 74 -7.90 -0.93 -2.50
N GLU A 75 -8.27 -0.76 -1.23
CA GLU A 75 -8.31 0.56 -0.61
C GLU A 75 -6.90 1.14 -0.43
N ASP A 76 -5.89 0.29 -0.22
CA ASP A 76 -4.51 0.74 -0.05
C ASP A 76 -3.96 1.41 -1.31
N VAL A 77 -4.41 1.00 -2.50
CA VAL A 77 -4.06 1.68 -3.76
C VAL A 77 -4.47 3.16 -3.74
N THR A 78 -5.61 3.49 -3.11
CA THR A 78 -6.04 4.88 -2.91
C THR A 78 -5.05 5.65 -2.04
N SER A 79 -4.62 5.03 -0.94
CA SER A 79 -3.62 5.60 -0.02
C SER A 79 -2.26 5.77 -0.68
N TYR A 80 -1.83 4.80 -1.48
CA TYR A 80 -0.55 4.83 -2.21
C TYR A 80 -0.51 5.96 -3.22
N ILE A 81 -1.55 6.09 -4.05
CA ILE A 81 -1.58 7.13 -5.09
C ILE A 81 -1.63 8.53 -4.46
N LYS A 82 -2.40 8.74 -3.38
CA LYS A 82 -2.40 10.04 -2.68
C LYS A 82 -1.00 10.39 -2.18
N LEU A 83 -0.27 9.40 -1.63
CA LEU A 83 1.11 9.60 -1.18
C LEU A 83 2.07 9.85 -2.34
N VAL A 84 1.93 9.13 -3.46
CA VAL A 84 2.73 9.33 -4.68
C VAL A 84 2.51 10.74 -5.24
N CYS A 85 1.28 11.24 -5.33
CA CYS A 85 1.01 12.62 -5.73
C CYS A 85 1.61 13.66 -4.77
N GLN A 86 1.77 13.32 -3.49
CA GLN A 86 2.38 14.23 -2.51
C GLN A 86 3.91 14.27 -2.60
N CYS A 87 4.57 13.11 -2.74
CA CYS A 87 6.02 13.02 -2.62
C CYS A 87 6.65 11.80 -3.31
N GLY A 88 6.00 11.26 -4.33
CA GLY A 88 6.55 10.17 -5.14
C GLY A 88 7.76 10.62 -5.96
N ILE A 89 8.60 9.67 -6.35
CA ILE A 89 9.75 9.89 -7.22
C ILE A 89 9.55 9.02 -8.47
N VAL A 90 9.61 9.63 -9.65
CA VAL A 90 9.54 8.90 -10.91
C VAL A 90 10.88 8.20 -11.15
N LEU A 91 10.84 6.87 -11.21
CA LEU A 91 12.01 6.06 -11.60
C LEU A 91 12.07 5.83 -13.11
N TYR A 92 10.91 5.78 -13.77
CA TYR A 92 10.78 5.58 -15.21
C TYR A 92 9.39 6.02 -15.69
N GLY A 93 9.32 6.58 -16.91
CA GLY A 93 8.08 6.95 -17.57
C GLY A 93 7.73 8.43 -17.44
N TRP A 94 6.43 8.74 -17.50
CA TRP A 94 5.87 10.09 -17.43
C TRP A 94 5.84 10.64 -16.00
N ASP A 95 5.64 11.95 -15.90
CA ASP A 95 5.54 12.63 -14.62
C ASP A 95 4.27 12.21 -13.85
N ILE A 96 4.31 12.32 -12.53
CA ILE A 96 3.25 11.82 -11.64
C ILE A 96 1.90 12.49 -11.95
N ASP A 97 1.91 13.79 -12.23
CA ASP A 97 0.72 14.59 -12.56
C ASP A 97 0.20 14.35 -13.99
N GLU A 98 1.00 13.75 -14.86
CA GLU A 98 0.56 13.26 -16.17
C GLU A 98 -0.16 11.91 -16.07
N VAL A 99 0.17 11.09 -15.07
CA VAL A 99 -0.36 9.73 -14.90
C VAL A 99 -1.56 9.69 -13.95
N PHE A 100 -1.43 10.28 -12.77
CA PHE A 100 -2.38 10.11 -11.67
C PHE A 100 -3.26 11.35 -11.50
N SER A 101 -4.58 11.13 -11.45
CA SER A 101 -5.50 12.18 -10.99
C SER A 101 -5.38 12.36 -9.47
N ASP A 102 -5.60 13.57 -8.96
CA ASP A 102 -5.61 13.78 -7.51
C ASP A 102 -6.76 13.00 -6.85
N ILE A 103 -6.50 12.54 -5.63
CA ILE A 103 -7.44 11.79 -4.80
C ILE A 103 -7.99 12.74 -3.74
N SER A 104 -9.31 12.78 -3.57
CA SER A 104 -9.90 13.66 -2.56
C SER A 104 -9.45 13.28 -1.14
N ASP A 105 -9.33 14.27 -0.26
CA ASP A 105 -9.03 14.03 1.16
C ASP A 105 -10.04 13.09 1.83
N LYS A 106 -11.31 13.14 1.37
CA LYS A 106 -12.38 12.26 1.85
C LYS A 106 -12.13 10.80 1.46
N ASP A 107 -11.76 10.55 0.22
CA ASP A 107 -11.47 9.20 -0.27
C ASP A 107 -10.19 8.66 0.36
N PHE A 108 -9.16 9.48 0.50
CA PHE A 108 -7.95 9.12 1.23
C PHE A 108 -8.27 8.75 2.68
N LEU A 109 -9.00 9.61 3.41
CA LEU A 109 -9.37 9.35 4.81
C LEU A 109 -10.20 8.07 4.97
N LYS A 110 -11.11 7.79 4.03
CA LYS A 110 -11.86 6.55 4.00
C LYS A 110 -10.91 5.36 3.85
N ALA A 111 -10.02 5.39 2.86
CA ALA A 111 -9.10 4.31 2.55
C ALA A 111 -8.11 4.01 3.68
N ILE A 112 -7.42 5.03 4.23
CA ILE A 112 -6.45 4.80 5.32
C ILE A 112 -7.14 4.32 6.62
N SER A 113 -8.45 4.52 6.76
CA SER A 113 -9.22 4.13 7.95
C SER A 113 -9.94 2.78 7.81
N ALA A 114 -9.87 2.12 6.64
CA ALA A 114 -10.71 0.98 6.26
C ALA A 114 -10.76 -0.14 7.30
N ASP A 115 -9.59 -0.48 7.87
CA ASP A 115 -9.39 -1.63 8.76
C ASP A 115 -9.07 -1.26 10.20
N VAL A 116 -9.21 0.01 10.58
CA VAL A 116 -8.86 0.49 11.93
C VAL A 116 -9.64 -0.25 13.02
N GLU A 117 -10.92 -0.56 12.79
CA GLU A 117 -11.76 -1.30 13.73
C GLU A 117 -11.28 -2.74 13.96
N ASN A 118 -10.51 -3.30 13.01
CA ASN A 118 -9.97 -4.66 13.08
C ASN A 118 -8.57 -4.70 13.73
N TYR A 119 -8.03 -3.57 14.19
CA TYR A 119 -6.70 -3.51 14.78
C TYR A 119 -6.63 -4.27 16.11
N ASN A 120 -5.79 -5.30 16.15
CA ASN A 120 -5.50 -6.03 17.38
C ASN A 120 -4.31 -5.39 18.13
N PHE A 121 -4.61 -4.56 19.12
CA PHE A 121 -3.61 -3.93 19.99
C PHE A 121 -3.01 -4.87 21.06
N HIS A 122 -3.45 -6.12 21.10
CA HIS A 122 -2.85 -7.16 21.95
C HIS A 122 -1.91 -8.09 21.17
N ASN A 123 -1.75 -7.87 19.86
CA ASN A 123 -0.72 -8.54 19.06
C ASN A 123 0.59 -7.76 19.11
N TYR A 124 1.45 -8.15 20.06
CA TYR A 124 2.76 -7.52 20.31
C TYR A 124 3.85 -7.88 19.30
N ALA A 125 3.54 -8.59 18.22
CA ALA A 125 4.51 -8.76 17.15
C ALA A 125 4.97 -7.36 16.66
N PRO A 126 6.30 -7.09 16.54
CA PRO A 126 6.82 -5.73 16.34
C PRO A 126 6.23 -4.98 15.15
N ARG A 127 5.80 -5.72 14.12
CA ARG A 127 5.17 -5.16 12.91
C ARG A 127 3.71 -4.75 13.09
N TYR A 128 3.01 -5.23 14.11
CA TYR A 128 1.57 -5.03 14.26
C TYR A 128 1.25 -3.89 15.21
N LEU A 129 1.57 -4.01 16.51
CA LEU A 129 1.20 -3.00 17.50
C LEU A 129 1.75 -1.61 17.16
N ALA A 130 3.06 -1.50 16.94
CA ALA A 130 3.70 -0.22 16.63
C ALA A 130 3.18 0.36 15.31
N SER A 131 3.02 -0.47 14.27
CA SER A 131 2.51 -0.01 12.97
C SER A 131 1.07 0.52 13.10
N ASN A 132 0.19 -0.20 13.80
CA ASN A 132 -1.20 0.18 13.99
C ASN A 132 -1.30 1.53 14.72
N ILE A 133 -0.55 1.72 15.80
CA ILE A 133 -0.50 2.99 16.55
C ILE A 133 -0.02 4.13 15.64
N LEU A 134 1.05 3.92 14.87
CA LEU A 134 1.59 4.96 14.01
C LEU A 134 0.69 5.26 12.80
N ILE A 135 -0.08 4.28 12.29
CA ILE A 135 -1.11 4.52 11.27
C ILE A 135 -2.23 5.37 11.85
N LEU A 136 -2.70 5.12 13.08
CA LEU A 136 -3.64 6.00 13.76
C LEU A 136 -3.11 7.43 13.87
N GLY A 137 -1.82 7.59 14.19
CA GLY A 137 -1.15 8.89 14.18
C GLY A 137 -1.20 9.58 12.82
N ARG A 138 -0.98 8.84 11.73
CA ARG A 138 -1.09 9.38 10.36
C ARG A 138 -2.52 9.83 10.05
N ILE A 139 -3.53 9.07 10.47
CA ILE A 139 -4.95 9.43 10.29
C ILE A 139 -5.27 10.72 11.04
N LEU A 140 -4.90 10.79 12.32
CA LEU A 140 -5.18 11.95 13.17
C LEU A 140 -4.45 13.21 12.68
N SER A 141 -3.14 13.11 12.42
CA SER A 141 -2.35 14.23 11.90
C SER A 141 -2.83 14.71 10.54
N PHE A 142 -3.28 13.82 9.65
CA PHE A 142 -3.83 14.21 8.36
C PHE A 142 -5.10 15.06 8.50
N LYS A 143 -5.97 14.76 9.48
CA LYS A 143 -7.22 15.53 9.68
C LYS A 143 -6.93 17.01 9.93
N GLU A 144 -5.84 17.32 10.61
CA GLU A 144 -5.38 18.68 10.93
C GLU A 144 -4.49 19.28 9.82
N THR A 145 -3.43 18.56 9.44
CA THR A 145 -2.36 19.11 8.60
C THR A 145 -2.64 19.03 7.10
N LYS A 146 -3.59 18.18 6.68
CA LYS A 146 -3.83 17.81 5.28
C LYS A 146 -2.59 17.28 4.56
N ARG A 147 -1.60 16.80 5.32
CA ARG A 147 -0.36 16.19 4.82
C ARG A 147 -0.24 14.77 5.33
N ILE A 148 0.15 13.87 4.46
CA ILE A 148 0.46 12.50 4.82
C ILE A 148 1.85 12.48 5.44
N LEU A 149 1.93 12.33 6.76
CA LEU A 149 3.19 12.21 7.47
C LEU A 149 3.81 10.81 7.32
N SER A 150 5.13 10.71 7.47
CA SER A 150 5.79 9.42 7.67
C SER A 150 5.34 8.80 8.99
N LYS A 151 5.53 7.49 9.20
CA LYS A 151 5.23 6.87 10.50
C LYS A 151 6.06 7.49 11.63
N TYR A 152 7.30 7.89 11.35
CA TYR A 152 8.17 8.56 12.31
C TYR A 152 7.62 9.95 12.70
N ASP A 153 7.31 10.79 11.70
CA ASP A 153 6.80 12.14 11.94
C ASP A 153 5.41 12.12 12.58
N ALA A 154 4.56 11.16 12.21
CA ALA A 154 3.27 10.95 12.86
C ALA A 154 3.45 10.57 14.33
N GLY A 155 4.46 9.77 14.68
CA GLY A 155 4.81 9.46 16.06
C GLY A 155 5.24 10.70 16.84
N LEU A 156 6.11 11.53 16.26
CA LEU A 156 6.52 12.81 16.87
C LEU A 156 5.33 13.76 17.05
N TRP A 157 4.45 13.84 16.05
CA TRP A 157 3.22 14.62 16.12
C TRP A 157 2.31 14.10 17.25
N MET A 158 2.14 12.79 17.40
CA MET A 158 1.32 12.20 18.45
C MET A 158 1.80 12.56 19.86
N ILE A 159 3.12 12.60 20.10
CA ILE A 159 3.70 12.92 21.42
C ILE A 159 3.22 14.28 21.94
N SER A 160 3.00 15.26 21.05
CA SER A 160 2.55 16.61 21.42
C SER A 160 1.03 16.83 21.31
N HIS A 161 0.27 15.91 20.70
CA HIS A 161 -1.15 16.11 20.39
C HIS A 161 -2.09 15.08 21.05
N VAL A 162 -1.58 13.93 21.49
CA VAL A 162 -2.39 12.88 22.14
C VAL A 162 -2.21 12.99 23.66
N PRO A 163 -3.29 12.86 24.46
CA PRO A 163 -3.19 12.90 25.91
C PRO A 163 -2.18 11.88 26.45
N VAL A 164 -1.33 12.34 27.38
CA VAL A 164 -0.58 11.46 28.27
C VAL A 164 -1.51 10.92 29.34
N ILE A 165 -1.47 9.60 29.56
CA ILE A 165 -2.14 8.91 30.66
C ILE A 165 -1.24 8.97 31.89
#